data_AF-A0A970HUV2-F1
#
_entry.id   AF-A0A970HUV2-F1
#
_cell.length_a   1.000
_cell.length_b   1.000
_cell.length_c   1.000
_cell.angle_alpha   90.00
_cell.angle_beta   90.00
_cell.angle_gamma   90.00
#
_symmetry.space_group_name_H-M   'P 1'
#
loop_
_entity.id
_entity.type
_entity.pdbx_description
1 polymer ?
#
loop_
_entity_poly.entity_id
_entity_poly.type
_entity_poly.pdbx_seq_one_letter_code
_entity_poly.pdbx_strand_id
1 'polypeptide(L)'
;VSAHDYHVILHNTSNLVELERQALHFMEELRVDGAIFISTSRVTDNTHLADFARRVPFVALNRYVRDDFPATAVVIDHHRAGYLAARHLLERGYRRLAFLGTKIDGPNPLYASIARLEGFRRAVEEAGLSWGDVYVHLEPKGRFDAADGHRAMQQVLHILGSKLPLGVYAVNDYAAAGAVRAALEAGLRIPGDVAVVGNDDLEVASRLFPSLTSISQRLDVAGAAAATALLALLAGDAPATRHTIQPELIVRESTSGTLPPAAAPSGGTAP
;
A
#
# COMPACT_ATOMS: atom_id res chain seq x y z
N VAL A 1 -16.42 -19.57 19.45
CA VAL A 1 -17.12 -20.60 18.66
C VAL A 1 -17.18 -20.07 17.23
N SER A 2 -16.67 -20.83 16.25
CA SER A 2 -16.75 -20.40 14.85
C SER A 2 -18.21 -20.38 14.42
N ALA A 3 -18.61 -19.39 13.60
CA ALA A 3 -19.98 -19.31 13.07
C ALA A 3 -20.30 -20.44 12.07
N HIS A 4 -19.26 -21.11 11.59
CA HIS A 4 -19.31 -22.26 10.68
C HIS A 4 -18.42 -23.36 11.29
N ASP A 5 -18.78 -24.64 11.19
CA ASP A 5 -18.07 -25.77 11.83
C ASP A 5 -16.68 -26.08 11.22
N TYR A 6 -15.83 -25.05 11.07
CA TYR A 6 -14.48 -25.11 10.55
C TYR A 6 -13.46 -24.66 11.61
N HIS A 7 -12.25 -25.22 11.50
CA HIS A 7 -11.09 -24.82 12.27
C HIS A 7 -10.10 -24.07 11.36
N VAL A 8 -9.43 -23.06 11.91
CA VAL A 8 -8.44 -22.25 11.16
C VAL A 8 -7.03 -22.68 11.55
N ILE A 9 -6.19 -22.94 10.54
CA ILE A 9 -4.78 -23.23 10.68
C ILE A 9 -4.00 -22.15 9.94
N LEU A 10 -3.04 -21.52 10.62
CA LEU A 10 -2.24 -20.43 10.06
C LEU A 10 -0.79 -20.88 9.87
N HIS A 11 -0.24 -20.63 8.68
CA HIS A 11 1.18 -20.88 8.39
C HIS A 11 1.80 -19.63 7.76
N ASN A 12 2.93 -19.17 8.32
CA ASN A 12 3.62 -17.97 7.83
C ASN A 12 4.72 -18.36 6.83
N THR A 13 4.62 -17.87 5.61
CA THR A 13 5.57 -18.17 4.53
C THR A 13 6.69 -17.13 4.40
N SER A 14 6.65 -16.04 5.16
CA SER A 14 7.60 -14.92 5.06
C SER A 14 7.81 -14.38 3.63
N ASN A 15 6.82 -14.55 2.73
CA ASN A 15 6.91 -14.26 1.29
C ASN A 15 8.05 -15.00 0.55
N LEU A 16 8.47 -16.17 1.04
CA LEU A 16 9.48 -17.02 0.41
C LEU A 16 8.80 -18.21 -0.27
N VAL A 17 8.96 -18.35 -1.60
CA VAL A 17 8.35 -19.43 -2.40
C VAL A 17 8.59 -20.82 -1.80
N GLU A 18 9.80 -21.06 -1.27
CA GLU A 18 10.14 -22.33 -0.63
C GLU A 18 9.25 -22.61 0.60
N LEU A 19 9.02 -21.59 1.44
CA LEU A 19 8.12 -21.71 2.58
C LEU A 19 6.64 -21.76 2.14
N GLU A 20 6.29 -21.16 1.00
CA GLU A 20 4.97 -21.36 0.39
C GLU A 20 4.76 -22.83 0.01
N ARG A 21 5.75 -23.49 -0.61
CA ARG A 21 5.68 -24.91 -0.95
C ARG A 21 5.56 -25.80 0.28
N GLN A 22 6.34 -25.52 1.33
CA GLN A 22 6.26 -26.25 2.60
C GLN A 22 4.89 -26.07 3.25
N ALA A 23 4.33 -24.87 3.22
CA ALA A 23 2.98 -24.60 3.70
C ALA A 23 1.93 -25.42 2.95
N LEU A 24 1.99 -25.44 1.62
CA LEU A 24 1.06 -26.23 0.81
C LEU A 24 1.16 -27.72 1.13
N HIS A 25 2.37 -28.27 1.22
CA HIS A 25 2.58 -29.67 1.56
C HIS A 25 1.98 -30.02 2.93
N PHE A 26 2.23 -29.18 3.93
CA PHE A 26 1.65 -29.34 5.27
C PHE A 26 0.11 -29.31 5.25
N MET A 27 -0.49 -28.39 4.48
CA MET A 27 -1.94 -28.30 4.34
C MET A 27 -2.54 -29.53 3.61
N GLU A 28 -1.82 -30.11 2.65
CA GLU A 28 -2.21 -31.38 2.01
C GLU A 28 -2.18 -32.55 2.98
N GLU A 29 -1.12 -32.67 3.79
CA GLU A 29 -1.00 -33.72 4.81
C GLU A 29 -2.14 -33.66 5.84
N LEU A 30 -2.55 -32.44 6.20
CA LEU A 30 -3.68 -32.20 7.07
C LEU A 30 -5.05 -32.38 6.41
N ARG A 31 -5.08 -32.58 5.08
CA ARG A 31 -6.31 -32.70 4.28
C ARG A 31 -7.29 -31.55 4.55
N VAL A 32 -6.79 -30.31 4.50
CA VAL A 32 -7.65 -29.14 4.69
C VAL A 32 -8.77 -29.10 3.65
N ASP A 33 -9.95 -28.68 4.07
CA ASP A 33 -11.11 -28.56 3.18
C ASP A 33 -10.94 -27.41 2.17
N GLY A 34 -10.21 -26.37 2.55
CA GLY A 34 -10.03 -25.16 1.76
C GLY A 34 -8.85 -24.32 2.24
N ALA A 35 -8.38 -23.41 1.40
CA ALA A 35 -7.27 -22.51 1.74
C ALA A 35 -7.52 -21.07 1.30
N ILE A 36 -7.17 -20.13 2.18
CA ILE A 36 -6.97 -18.73 1.83
C ILE A 36 -5.46 -18.48 1.78
N PHE A 37 -4.96 -18.09 0.62
CA PHE A 37 -3.55 -17.79 0.44
C PHE A 37 -3.34 -16.29 0.38
N ILE A 38 -2.69 -15.75 1.42
CA ILE A 38 -2.38 -14.33 1.54
C ILE A 38 -0.93 -14.11 1.18
N SER A 39 -0.65 -13.21 0.24
CA SER A 39 0.75 -12.84 -0.03
C SER A 39 0.84 -11.47 -0.68
N THR A 40 1.72 -10.63 -0.13
CA THR A 40 2.24 -9.46 -0.83
C THR A 40 3.40 -9.90 -1.73
N SER A 41 3.15 -10.94 -2.53
CA SER A 41 4.16 -11.65 -3.29
C SER A 41 4.83 -10.69 -4.26
N ARG A 42 6.16 -10.74 -4.25
CA ARG A 42 6.98 -10.18 -5.31
C ARG A 42 6.98 -11.04 -6.58
N VAL A 43 6.49 -12.27 -6.47
CA VAL A 43 6.52 -13.30 -7.51
C VAL A 43 5.23 -13.22 -8.32
N THR A 44 5.35 -12.91 -9.61
CA THR A 44 4.26 -12.95 -10.59
C THR A 44 3.99 -14.37 -11.09
N ASP A 45 4.96 -15.26 -10.93
CA ASP A 45 4.83 -16.69 -11.16
C ASP A 45 4.22 -17.38 -9.93
N ASN A 46 3.00 -17.89 -10.11
CA ASN A 46 2.26 -18.62 -9.08
C ASN A 46 2.11 -20.11 -9.44
N THR A 47 2.90 -20.63 -10.38
CA THR A 47 2.77 -22.01 -10.87
C THR A 47 2.89 -23.05 -9.75
N HIS A 48 3.69 -22.79 -8.72
CA HIS A 48 3.82 -23.67 -7.54
C HIS A 48 2.54 -23.79 -6.71
N LEU A 49 1.60 -22.85 -6.85
CA LEU A 49 0.31 -22.90 -6.17
C LEU A 49 -0.76 -23.63 -7.00
N ALA A 50 -0.57 -23.75 -8.32
CA ALA A 50 -1.63 -24.13 -9.26
C ALA A 50 -2.15 -25.56 -9.06
N ASP A 51 -1.26 -26.51 -8.75
CA ASP A 51 -1.66 -27.91 -8.52
C ASP A 51 -2.48 -28.08 -7.24
N PHE A 52 -2.17 -27.30 -6.20
CA PHE A 52 -2.95 -27.27 -4.97
C PHE A 52 -4.31 -26.61 -5.22
N ALA A 53 -4.31 -25.43 -5.85
CA ALA A 53 -5.52 -24.65 -6.14
C ALA A 53 -6.52 -25.36 -7.07
N ARG A 54 -6.06 -26.31 -7.91
CA ARG A 54 -6.94 -27.17 -8.71
C ARG A 54 -7.63 -28.29 -7.92
N ARG A 55 -7.07 -28.71 -6.80
CA ARG A 55 -7.55 -29.87 -6.02
C ARG A 55 -8.32 -29.47 -4.77
N VAL A 56 -8.06 -28.27 -4.24
CA VAL A 56 -8.61 -27.77 -2.98
C VAL A 56 -9.24 -26.40 -3.25
N PRO A 57 -10.49 -26.13 -2.78
CA PRO A 57 -11.08 -24.80 -2.76
C PRO A 57 -10.09 -23.73 -2.31
N PHE A 58 -9.80 -22.77 -3.19
CA PHE A 58 -8.67 -21.87 -3.01
C PHE A 58 -9.06 -20.42 -3.30
N VAL A 59 -8.76 -19.54 -2.34
CA VAL A 59 -8.94 -18.10 -2.47
C VAL A 59 -7.58 -17.41 -2.35
N ALA A 60 -7.20 -16.63 -3.36
CA ALA A 60 -6.04 -15.75 -3.29
C ALA A 60 -6.46 -14.40 -2.69
N LEU A 61 -5.80 -13.95 -1.62
CA LEU A 61 -6.08 -12.67 -0.98
C LEU A 61 -4.86 -11.74 -1.06
N ASN A 62 -5.08 -10.54 -1.61
CA ASN A 62 -4.07 -9.49 -1.81
C ASN A 62 -2.83 -9.94 -2.60
N ARG A 63 -2.95 -11.01 -3.38
CA ARG A 63 -1.92 -11.57 -4.26
C ARG A 63 -2.29 -11.33 -5.71
N TYR A 64 -1.32 -10.92 -6.53
CA TYR A 64 -1.51 -10.89 -7.96
C TYR A 64 -1.59 -12.33 -8.50
N VAL A 65 -2.71 -12.68 -9.12
CA VAL A 65 -2.90 -13.92 -9.88
C VAL A 65 -3.40 -13.54 -11.27
N ARG A 66 -2.99 -14.32 -12.29
CA ARG A 66 -3.49 -14.13 -13.66
C ARG A 66 -4.96 -14.52 -13.74
N ASP A 67 -5.68 -13.99 -14.72
CA ASP A 67 -7.11 -14.29 -14.92
C ASP A 67 -7.38 -15.78 -15.19
N ASP A 68 -6.41 -16.51 -15.73
CA ASP A 68 -6.47 -17.95 -15.99
C ASP A 68 -6.02 -18.82 -14.80
N PHE A 69 -5.66 -18.22 -13.67
CA PHE A 69 -5.26 -18.94 -12.47
C PHE A 69 -6.50 -19.57 -11.80
N PRO A 70 -6.45 -20.86 -11.37
CA PRO A 70 -7.61 -21.57 -10.84
C PRO A 70 -7.91 -21.17 -9.38
N ALA A 71 -8.25 -19.90 -9.15
CA ALA A 71 -8.61 -19.37 -7.84
C ALA A 71 -9.64 -18.26 -7.94
N THR A 72 -10.43 -18.12 -6.87
CA THR A 72 -11.11 -16.86 -6.61
C THR A 72 -10.13 -15.87 -6.02
N ALA A 73 -10.07 -14.63 -6.53
CA ALA A 73 -9.13 -13.62 -6.10
C ALA A 73 -9.84 -12.46 -5.40
N VAL A 74 -9.51 -12.20 -4.13
CA VAL A 74 -9.87 -10.96 -3.43
C VAL A 74 -8.66 -10.05 -3.47
N VAL A 75 -8.76 -8.93 -4.18
CA VAL A 75 -7.64 -8.01 -4.43
C VAL A 75 -7.95 -6.63 -3.89
N ILE A 76 -6.92 -5.88 -3.49
CA ILE A 76 -7.05 -4.47 -3.09
C ILE A 76 -6.63 -3.58 -4.26
N ASP A 77 -7.38 -2.50 -4.49
CA ASP A 77 -7.08 -1.53 -5.54
C ASP A 77 -5.91 -0.61 -5.13
N HIS A 78 -4.68 -1.10 -5.30
CA HIS A 78 -3.46 -0.36 -4.97
C HIS A 78 -3.22 0.87 -5.86
N HIS A 79 -3.78 0.90 -7.09
CA HIS A 79 -3.77 2.12 -7.92
C HIS A 79 -4.64 3.21 -7.30
N ARG A 80 -5.85 2.84 -6.86
CA ARG A 80 -6.74 3.77 -6.15
C ARG A 80 -6.08 4.30 -4.88
N ALA A 81 -5.37 3.46 -4.12
CA ALA A 81 -4.64 3.89 -2.92
C ALA A 81 -3.63 5.02 -3.21
N GLY A 82 -2.74 4.82 -4.18
CA GLY A 82 -1.77 5.84 -4.58
C GLY A 82 -2.42 7.12 -5.12
N TYR A 83 -3.48 6.95 -5.92
CA TYR A 83 -4.24 8.07 -6.46
C TYR A 83 -4.89 8.92 -5.37
N LEU A 84 -5.53 8.28 -4.38
CA LEU A 84 -6.16 8.96 -3.25
C LEU A 84 -5.13 9.75 -2.43
N ALA A 85 -3.96 9.18 -2.18
CA ALA A 85 -2.89 9.86 -1.44
C ALA A 85 -2.40 11.13 -2.15
N ALA A 86 -2.08 11.04 -3.45
CA ALA A 86 -1.68 12.21 -4.24
C ALA A 86 -2.79 13.27 -4.32
N ARG A 87 -4.02 12.85 -4.65
CA ARG A 87 -5.18 13.75 -4.74
C ARG A 87 -5.39 14.54 -3.46
N HIS A 88 -5.34 13.85 -2.31
CA HIS A 88 -5.48 14.49 -1.01
C HIS A 88 -4.41 15.56 -0.76
N LEU A 89 -3.14 15.25 -1.01
CA LEU A 89 -2.05 16.23 -0.87
C LEU A 89 -2.24 17.44 -1.80
N LEU A 90 -2.62 17.19 -3.06
CA LEU A 90 -2.88 18.24 -4.06
C LEU A 90 -4.07 19.14 -3.66
N GLU A 91 -5.15 18.55 -3.15
CA GLU A 91 -6.34 19.26 -2.67
C GLU A 91 -6.04 20.11 -1.42
N ARG A 92 -5.04 19.74 -0.63
CA ARG A 92 -4.52 20.56 0.48
C ARG A 92 -3.50 21.63 0.05
N GLY A 93 -3.20 21.73 -1.24
CA GLY A 93 -2.38 22.79 -1.83
C GLY A 93 -0.89 22.44 -1.97
N TYR A 94 -0.48 21.21 -1.63
CA TYR A 94 0.91 20.79 -1.83
C TYR A 94 1.18 20.55 -3.32
N ARG A 95 2.11 21.32 -3.88
CA ARG A 95 2.54 21.18 -5.29
C ARG A 95 3.92 20.55 -5.44
N ARG A 96 4.71 20.54 -4.37
CA ARG A 96 5.94 19.74 -4.28
C ARG A 96 5.61 18.46 -3.56
N LEU A 97 5.91 17.33 -4.19
CA LEU A 97 5.50 16.02 -3.73
C LEU A 97 6.69 15.06 -3.66
N ALA A 98 6.66 14.16 -2.69
CA ALA A 98 7.57 13.04 -2.58
C ALA A 98 6.81 11.72 -2.44
N PHE A 99 7.28 10.69 -3.13
CA PHE A 99 6.87 9.31 -2.98
C PHE A 99 8.00 8.52 -2.33
N LEU A 100 7.74 7.88 -1.20
CA LEU A 100 8.67 7.01 -0.51
C LEU A 100 8.16 5.56 -0.61
N GLY A 101 8.84 4.76 -1.41
CA GLY A 101 8.41 3.40 -1.74
C GLY A 101 9.52 2.35 -1.64
N THR A 102 9.19 1.14 -2.06
CA THR A 102 10.14 0.03 -2.14
C THR A 102 10.51 -0.26 -3.59
N LYS A 103 11.59 -1.01 -3.81
CA LYS A 103 12.05 -1.43 -5.12
C LYS A 103 10.92 -1.94 -6.04
N ILE A 104 10.77 -1.30 -7.21
CA ILE A 104 9.77 -1.59 -8.25
C ILE A 104 10.34 -2.31 -9.47
N ASP A 105 11.66 -2.51 -9.53
CA ASP A 105 12.38 -3.10 -10.65
C ASP A 105 13.18 -4.35 -10.21
N GLY A 106 13.76 -5.04 -11.19
CA GLY A 106 14.54 -6.27 -10.97
C GLY A 106 13.69 -7.53 -10.76
N PRO A 107 14.32 -8.65 -10.37
CA PRO A 107 13.61 -9.91 -10.18
C PRO A 107 12.65 -9.77 -9.00
N ASN A 108 11.38 -10.04 -9.25
CA ASN A 108 10.31 -10.01 -8.26
C ASN A 108 10.06 -8.59 -7.66
N PRO A 109 9.44 -7.67 -8.43
CA PRO A 109 9.02 -6.38 -7.90
C PRO A 109 7.73 -6.50 -7.07
N LEU A 110 7.54 -5.60 -6.10
CA LEU A 110 6.31 -5.61 -5.30
C LEU A 110 5.17 -4.93 -6.07
N TYR A 111 4.21 -5.74 -6.57
CA TYR A 111 3.07 -5.26 -7.37
C TYR A 111 2.32 -4.10 -6.71
N ALA A 112 2.04 -4.20 -5.40
CA ALA A 112 1.36 -3.15 -4.66
C ALA A 112 2.13 -1.81 -4.69
N SER A 113 3.47 -1.84 -4.61
CA SER A 113 4.31 -0.64 -4.65
C SER A 113 4.30 -0.01 -6.05
N ILE A 114 4.33 -0.82 -7.11
CA ILE A 114 4.21 -0.35 -8.50
C ILE A 114 2.86 0.33 -8.71
N ALA A 115 1.76 -0.37 -8.40
CA ALA A 115 0.41 0.13 -8.60
C ALA A 115 0.16 1.44 -7.83
N ARG A 116 0.66 1.54 -6.59
CA ARG A 116 0.60 2.79 -5.80
C ARG A 116 1.36 3.92 -6.47
N LEU A 117 2.56 3.66 -7.00
CA LEU A 117 3.34 4.68 -7.70
C LEU A 117 2.62 5.17 -8.96
N GLU A 118 2.06 4.25 -9.75
CA GLU A 118 1.31 4.58 -10.97
C GLU A 118 0.04 5.38 -10.67
N GLY A 119 -0.71 5.00 -9.64
CA GLY A 119 -1.87 5.75 -9.18
C GLY A 119 -1.51 7.15 -8.68
N PHE A 120 -0.42 7.26 -7.92
CA PHE A 120 0.11 8.53 -7.43
C PHE A 120 0.51 9.43 -8.60
N ARG A 121 1.28 8.90 -9.56
CA ARG A 121 1.68 9.59 -10.80
C ARG A 121 0.49 10.10 -11.59
N ARG A 122 -0.54 9.27 -11.78
CA ARG A 122 -1.75 9.65 -12.52
C ARG A 122 -2.40 10.90 -11.91
N ALA A 123 -2.56 10.94 -10.58
CA ALA A 123 -3.14 12.09 -9.90
C ALA A 123 -2.29 13.37 -10.01
N VAL A 124 -0.96 13.23 -10.02
CA VAL A 124 -0.03 14.36 -10.22
C VAL A 124 -0.16 14.94 -11.63
N GLU A 125 -0.15 14.08 -12.64
CA GLU A 125 -0.27 14.49 -14.05
C GLU A 125 -1.66 15.11 -14.34
N GLU A 126 -2.74 14.54 -13.78
CA GLU A 126 -4.10 15.11 -13.87
C GLU A 126 -4.22 16.50 -13.23
N ALA A 127 -3.38 16.82 -12.23
CA ALA A 127 -3.32 18.13 -11.61
C ALA A 127 -2.42 19.13 -12.37
N GLY A 128 -1.89 18.75 -13.54
CA GLY A 128 -1.06 19.60 -14.38
C GLY A 128 0.38 19.76 -13.88
N LEU A 129 0.84 18.90 -12.96
CA LEU A 129 2.22 18.91 -12.47
C LEU A 129 3.09 17.93 -13.27
N SER A 130 4.35 18.29 -13.48
CA SER A 130 5.32 17.40 -14.12
C SER A 130 5.70 16.26 -13.17
N TRP A 131 5.60 15.02 -13.63
CA TRP A 131 6.11 13.86 -12.89
C TRP A 131 7.62 13.98 -12.57
N GLY A 132 8.38 14.64 -13.44
CA GLY A 132 9.83 14.86 -13.24
C GLY A 132 10.17 15.75 -12.05
N ASP A 133 9.20 16.50 -11.52
CA ASP A 133 9.38 17.37 -10.35
C ASP A 133 9.03 16.66 -9.03
N VAL A 134 8.53 15.41 -9.09
CA VAL A 134 8.23 14.59 -7.91
C VAL A 134 9.49 13.87 -7.44
N TYR A 135 9.77 13.97 -6.13
CA TYR A 135 10.87 13.23 -5.52
C TYR A 135 10.45 11.77 -5.30
N VAL A 136 11.12 10.83 -5.96
CA VAL A 136 10.81 9.40 -5.80
C VAL A 136 12.00 8.71 -5.13
N HIS A 137 11.78 8.17 -3.94
CA HIS A 137 12.73 7.30 -3.25
C HIS A 137 12.22 5.85 -3.28
N LEU A 138 13.09 4.91 -3.67
CA LEU A 138 12.78 3.48 -3.74
C LEU A 138 13.79 2.68 -2.92
N GLU A 139 13.38 2.20 -1.74
CA GLU A 139 14.25 1.41 -0.85
C GLU A 139 14.61 0.06 -1.50
N PRO A 140 15.91 -0.22 -1.75
CA PRO A 140 16.34 -1.41 -2.47
C PRO A 140 16.14 -2.72 -1.70
N LYS A 141 16.19 -2.71 -0.36
CA LYS A 141 16.15 -3.93 0.47
C LYS A 141 14.74 -4.47 0.68
N GLY A 142 13.70 -3.73 0.31
CA GLY A 142 12.33 -4.21 0.26
C GLY A 142 11.62 -4.38 1.60
N ARG A 143 12.36 -4.40 2.71
CA ARG A 143 11.85 -4.00 4.02
C ARG A 143 11.86 -2.48 3.99
N PHE A 144 10.73 -1.86 4.27
CA PHE A 144 10.63 -0.40 4.30
C PHE A 144 10.03 -0.02 5.63
N ASP A 145 10.88 -0.11 6.65
CA ASP A 145 10.53 0.14 8.03
C ASP A 145 10.67 1.63 8.40
N ALA A 146 10.51 1.95 9.68
CA ALA A 146 10.64 3.31 10.17
C ALA A 146 12.07 3.88 10.00
N ALA A 147 13.12 3.06 10.13
CA ALA A 147 14.49 3.52 9.94
C ALA A 147 14.75 3.81 8.45
N ASP A 148 14.20 3.00 7.55
CA ASP A 148 14.30 3.23 6.11
C ASP A 148 13.54 4.49 5.69
N GLY A 149 12.30 4.67 6.18
CA GLY A 149 11.51 5.87 5.92
C GLY A 149 12.14 7.15 6.47
N HIS A 150 12.79 7.07 7.63
CA HIS A 150 13.57 8.17 8.20
C HIS A 150 14.72 8.59 7.29
N ARG A 151 15.57 7.64 6.87
CA ARG A 151 16.69 7.91 5.94
C ARG A 151 16.21 8.45 4.60
N ALA A 152 15.14 7.86 4.05
CA ALA A 152 14.54 8.31 2.80
C ALA A 152 14.09 9.77 2.89
N MET A 153 13.42 10.14 3.99
CA MET A 153 12.98 11.51 4.21
C MET A 153 14.16 12.47 4.42
N GLN A 154 15.20 12.07 5.15
CA GLN A 154 16.41 12.89 5.26
C GLN A 154 17.05 13.19 3.90
N GLN A 155 17.10 12.21 3.00
CA GLN A 155 17.58 12.40 1.64
C GLN A 155 16.70 13.38 0.84
N VAL A 156 15.37 13.23 0.92
CA VAL A 156 14.43 14.15 0.26
C VAL A 156 14.61 15.57 0.79
N LEU A 157 14.69 15.76 2.11
CA LEU A 157 14.89 17.08 2.72
C LEU A 157 16.23 17.70 2.32
N HIS A 158 17.30 16.90 2.24
CA HIS A 158 18.61 17.36 1.78
C HIS A 158 18.57 17.88 0.34
N ILE A 159 17.90 17.15 -0.56
CA ILE A 159 17.77 17.54 -1.98
C ILE A 159 16.85 18.78 -2.13
N LEU A 160 15.78 18.85 -1.34
CA LEU A 160 14.78 19.91 -1.39
C LEU A 160 15.31 21.25 -0.83
N GLY A 161 16.24 21.19 0.13
CA GLY A 161 16.79 22.37 0.81
C GLY A 161 15.69 23.19 1.47
N SER A 162 15.54 24.46 1.08
CA SER A 162 14.53 25.38 1.62
C SER A 162 13.19 25.40 0.86
N LYS A 163 12.98 24.52 -0.14
CA LYS A 163 11.80 24.58 -1.01
C LYS A 163 10.55 23.92 -0.39
N LEU A 164 9.95 24.55 0.60
CA LEU A 164 8.72 24.12 1.29
C LEU A 164 7.49 24.88 0.79
N PRO A 165 6.25 24.39 0.99
CA PRO A 165 5.85 23.16 1.68
C PRO A 165 5.96 21.90 0.82
N LEU A 166 6.06 20.73 1.46
CA LEU A 166 6.22 19.40 0.83
C LEU A 166 5.09 18.44 1.25
N GLY A 167 4.46 17.77 0.29
CA GLY A 167 3.56 16.64 0.55
C GLY A 167 4.28 15.32 0.33
N VAL A 168 4.18 14.39 1.28
CA VAL A 168 4.86 13.09 1.24
C VAL A 168 3.84 11.97 1.28
N TYR A 169 3.98 10.99 0.38
CA TYR A 169 3.29 9.72 0.48
C TYR A 169 4.30 8.60 0.70
N ALA A 170 4.18 7.89 1.82
CA ALA A 170 4.96 6.69 2.11
C ALA A 170 4.10 5.44 1.95
N VAL A 171 4.64 4.40 1.31
CA VAL A 171 3.87 3.19 0.95
C VAL A 171 3.47 2.30 2.12
N ASN A 172 3.86 2.61 3.36
CA ASN A 172 3.32 2.01 4.58
C ASN A 172 3.46 2.97 5.78
N ASP A 173 2.72 2.69 6.86
CA ASP A 173 2.69 3.54 8.06
C ASP A 173 3.99 3.54 8.88
N TYR A 174 4.78 2.47 8.83
CA TYR A 174 6.07 2.45 9.53
C TYR A 174 7.07 3.40 8.90
N ALA A 175 7.22 3.36 7.58
CA ALA A 175 8.06 4.29 6.84
C ALA A 175 7.54 5.74 6.95
N ALA A 176 6.22 5.93 6.94
CA ALA A 176 5.60 7.23 7.20
C ALA A 176 5.97 7.76 8.60
N ALA A 177 5.97 6.90 9.63
CA ALA A 177 6.41 7.26 10.97
C ALA A 177 7.88 7.73 10.98
N GLY A 178 8.74 7.02 10.24
CA GLY A 178 10.14 7.41 10.02
C GLY A 178 10.26 8.79 9.36
N ALA A 179 9.46 9.04 8.32
CA ALA A 179 9.45 10.32 7.63
C ALA A 179 8.96 11.47 8.52
N VAL A 180 7.90 11.25 9.30
CA VAL A 180 7.43 12.20 10.33
C VAL A 180 8.56 12.52 11.30
N ARG A 181 9.25 11.50 11.82
CA ARG A 181 10.37 11.68 12.74
C ARG A 181 11.49 12.54 12.13
N ALA A 182 11.91 12.24 10.91
CA ALA A 182 12.96 12.98 10.21
C ALA A 182 12.59 14.46 9.98
N ALA A 183 11.35 14.74 9.61
CA ALA A 183 10.87 16.11 9.43
C ALA A 183 10.85 16.90 10.74
N LEU A 184 10.39 16.28 11.84
CA LEU A 184 10.40 16.91 13.16
C LEU A 184 11.83 17.19 13.66
N GLU A 185 12.77 16.26 13.44
CA GLU A 185 14.19 16.46 13.78
C GLU A 185 14.85 17.57 12.97
N ALA A 186 14.36 17.81 11.74
CA ALA A 186 14.77 18.95 10.92
C ALA A 186 14.09 20.27 11.33
N GLY A 187 13.29 20.29 12.40
CA GLY A 187 12.59 21.48 12.89
C GLY A 187 11.38 21.90 12.06
N LEU A 188 10.89 21.02 11.16
CA LEU A 188 9.75 21.30 10.29
C LEU A 188 8.42 21.02 11.00
N ARG A 189 7.42 21.86 10.73
CA ARG A 189 6.07 21.68 11.26
C ARG A 189 5.29 20.69 10.38
N ILE A 190 4.51 19.84 11.02
CA ILE A 190 3.58 18.93 10.36
C ILE A 190 2.16 19.29 10.82
N PRO A 191 1.20 19.55 9.91
CA PRO A 191 1.31 19.48 8.45
C PRO A 191 1.94 20.72 7.78
N GLY A 192 2.16 21.82 8.51
CA GLY A 192 2.39 23.15 7.91
C GLY A 192 3.51 23.25 6.88
N ASP A 193 4.68 22.69 7.17
CA ASP A 193 5.83 22.67 6.26
C ASP A 193 5.90 21.36 5.49
N VAL A 194 5.57 20.24 6.15
CA VAL A 194 5.50 18.91 5.56
C VAL A 194 4.19 18.23 5.93
N ALA A 195 3.43 17.76 4.93
CA ALA A 195 2.34 16.83 5.14
C ALA A 195 2.78 15.40 4.83
N VAL A 196 2.33 14.42 5.62
CA VAL A 196 2.68 13.01 5.42
C VAL A 196 1.42 12.16 5.37
N VAL A 197 1.30 11.35 4.31
CA VAL A 197 0.29 10.30 4.14
C VAL A 197 1.01 8.95 4.19
N GLY A 198 0.52 8.05 5.05
CA GLY A 198 0.91 6.64 5.09
C GLY A 198 -0.04 5.74 4.30
N ASN A 199 0.12 4.44 4.50
CA ASN A 199 -0.72 3.40 3.93
C ASN A 199 -0.76 2.25 4.94
N ASP A 200 -1.88 1.52 5.00
CA ASP A 200 -2.20 0.34 5.82
C ASP A 200 -3.20 0.62 6.95
N ASP A 201 -3.26 1.86 7.45
CA ASP A 201 -4.04 2.26 8.62
C ASP A 201 -3.78 1.39 9.86
N LEU A 202 -2.51 1.10 10.10
CA LEU A 202 -2.05 0.35 11.26
C LEU A 202 -2.26 1.17 12.53
N GLU A 203 -2.30 0.48 13.67
CA GLU A 203 -2.47 1.10 14.98
C GLU A 203 -1.47 2.24 15.25
N VAL A 204 -0.23 2.10 14.75
CA VAL A 204 0.80 3.14 14.84
C VAL A 204 0.33 4.48 14.23
N ALA A 205 -0.47 4.47 13.16
CA ALA A 205 -0.95 5.67 12.52
C ALA A 205 -1.78 6.55 13.46
N SER A 206 -2.60 5.93 14.31
CA SER A 206 -3.42 6.64 15.31
C SER A 206 -2.65 7.10 16.55
N ARG A 207 -1.45 6.54 16.80
CA ARG A 207 -0.68 6.75 18.04
C ARG A 207 0.51 7.70 17.89
N LEU A 208 0.86 8.08 16.66
CA LEU A 208 1.90 9.07 16.41
C LEU A 208 1.44 10.47 16.83
N PHE A 209 2.41 11.36 17.09
CA PHE A 209 2.17 12.79 17.21
C PHE A 209 3.00 13.54 16.17
N PRO A 210 2.38 14.24 15.20
CA PRO A 210 0.94 14.24 14.93
C PRO A 210 0.43 12.86 14.45
N SER A 211 -0.84 12.56 14.70
CA SER A 211 -1.49 11.34 14.21
C SER A 211 -1.50 11.30 12.68
N LEU A 212 -1.20 10.14 12.12
CA LEU A 212 -0.88 9.95 10.71
C LEU A 212 -2.12 9.69 9.87
N THR A 213 -2.33 10.53 8.87
CA THR A 213 -3.26 10.29 7.76
C THR A 213 -2.79 9.07 6.98
N SER A 214 -3.66 8.09 6.77
CA SER A 214 -3.27 6.82 6.12
C SER A 214 -4.34 6.31 5.17
N ILE A 215 -3.93 5.57 4.14
CA ILE A 215 -4.83 4.78 3.30
C ILE A 215 -5.13 3.45 3.98
N SER A 216 -6.36 3.26 4.44
CA SER A 216 -6.84 1.96 4.93
C SER A 216 -7.05 1.01 3.74
N GLN A 217 -6.42 -0.17 3.86
CA GLN A 217 -6.63 -1.27 2.92
C GLN A 217 -7.93 -2.05 3.20
N ARG A 218 -8.65 -1.72 4.29
CA ARG A 218 -9.87 -2.41 4.74
C ARG A 218 -9.66 -3.93 4.84
N LEU A 219 -8.61 -4.34 5.55
CA LEU A 219 -8.18 -5.73 5.65
C LEU A 219 -9.21 -6.64 6.34
N ASP A 220 -10.01 -6.07 7.24
CA ASP A 220 -11.19 -6.71 7.84
C ASP A 220 -12.22 -7.10 6.77
N VAL A 221 -12.54 -6.17 5.87
CA VAL A 221 -13.47 -6.38 4.75
C VAL A 221 -12.89 -7.37 3.75
N ALA A 222 -11.60 -7.24 3.43
CA ALA A 222 -10.90 -8.14 2.51
C ALA A 222 -10.85 -9.57 3.06
N GLY A 223 -10.58 -9.75 4.36
CA GLY A 223 -10.60 -11.03 5.03
C GLY A 223 -11.99 -11.66 5.07
N ALA A 224 -13.02 -10.87 5.40
CA ALA A 224 -14.41 -11.34 5.38
C ALA A 224 -14.86 -11.76 3.97
N ALA A 225 -14.50 -11.00 2.94
CA ALA A 225 -14.76 -11.34 1.55
C ALA A 225 -14.06 -12.65 1.14
N ALA A 226 -12.81 -12.84 1.55
CA ALA A 226 -12.07 -14.07 1.25
C ALA A 226 -12.66 -15.30 1.95
N ALA A 227 -13.04 -15.17 3.22
CA ALA A 227 -13.72 -16.24 3.96
C ALA A 227 -15.08 -16.57 3.35
N THR A 228 -15.87 -15.56 2.98
CA THR A 228 -17.17 -15.74 2.32
C THR A 228 -17.02 -16.46 0.99
N ALA A 229 -16.04 -16.07 0.17
CA ALA A 229 -15.75 -16.74 -1.10
C ALA A 229 -15.32 -18.19 -0.90
N LEU A 230 -14.49 -18.48 0.12
CA LEU A 230 -14.06 -19.85 0.40
C LEU A 230 -15.24 -20.72 0.86
N LEU A 231 -16.11 -20.21 1.73
CA LEU A 231 -17.30 -20.92 2.19
C LEU A 231 -18.25 -21.23 1.02
N ALA A 232 -18.41 -20.31 0.06
CA ALA A 232 -19.19 -20.57 -1.14
C ALA A 232 -18.58 -21.71 -1.98
N LEU A 233 -17.25 -21.69 -2.21
CA LEU A 233 -16.56 -22.78 -2.92
C LEU A 233 -16.73 -24.14 -2.21
N LEU A 234 -16.66 -24.15 -0.87
CA LEU A 234 -16.86 -25.35 -0.05
C LEU A 234 -18.30 -25.88 -0.12
N ALA A 235 -19.29 -25.01 -0.30
CA ALA A 235 -20.68 -25.38 -0.53
C ALA A 235 -20.96 -25.88 -1.96
N GLY A 236 -19.97 -25.82 -2.86
CA GLY A 236 -20.11 -26.19 -4.27
C GLY A 236 -20.59 -25.05 -5.17
N ASP A 237 -20.64 -23.82 -4.67
CA ASP A 237 -20.99 -22.64 -5.46
C ASP A 237 -19.80 -22.12 -6.29
N ALA A 238 -20.11 -21.30 -7.29
CA ALA A 238 -19.12 -20.64 -8.14
C ALA A 238 -19.13 -19.11 -7.90
N PRO A 239 -18.42 -18.59 -6.89
CA PRO A 239 -18.31 -17.15 -6.65
C PRO A 239 -17.59 -16.45 -7.81
N ALA A 240 -17.69 -15.12 -7.84
CA ALA A 240 -16.98 -14.31 -8.81
C ALA A 240 -15.47 -14.61 -8.75
N THR A 241 -14.85 -14.80 -9.91
CA THR A 241 -13.41 -15.12 -10.01
C THR A 241 -12.53 -14.01 -9.44
N ARG A 242 -13.01 -12.76 -9.41
CA ARG A 242 -12.30 -11.62 -8.86
C ARG A 242 -13.22 -10.64 -8.14
N HIS A 243 -12.86 -10.30 -6.90
CA HIS A 243 -13.50 -9.26 -6.10
C HIS A 243 -12.45 -8.20 -5.72
N THR A 244 -12.70 -6.95 -6.10
CA THR A 244 -11.82 -5.81 -5.75
C THR A 244 -12.33 -5.06 -4.54
N ILE A 245 -11.50 -4.91 -3.52
CA ILE A 245 -11.71 -4.07 -2.34
C ILE A 245 -11.20 -2.66 -2.64
N GLN A 246 -12.07 -1.68 -2.44
CA GLN A 246 -11.75 -0.27 -2.62
C GLN A 246 -11.13 0.28 -1.32
N PRO A 247 -9.89 0.79 -1.35
CA PRO A 247 -9.27 1.40 -0.19
C PRO A 247 -9.90 2.75 0.13
N GLU A 248 -9.70 3.22 1.36
CA GLU A 248 -10.24 4.50 1.84
C GLU A 248 -9.15 5.33 2.51
N LEU A 249 -9.28 6.66 2.44
CA LEU A 249 -8.36 7.59 3.10
C LEU A 249 -8.90 7.94 4.48
N ILE A 250 -8.10 7.70 5.52
CA ILE A 250 -8.40 8.10 6.89
C ILE A 250 -7.58 9.36 7.21
N VAL A 251 -8.25 10.52 7.20
CA VAL A 251 -7.61 11.83 7.44
C VAL A 251 -7.35 12.05 8.92
N ARG A 252 -6.13 12.44 9.27
CA ARG A 252 -5.68 12.75 10.64
C ARG A 252 -4.79 14.01 10.67
N GLU A 253 -4.14 14.26 11.80
CA GLU A 253 -3.39 15.50 12.07
C GLU A 253 -2.24 15.76 11.08
N SER A 254 -1.58 14.72 10.57
CA SER A 254 -0.43 14.85 9.65
C SER A 254 -0.75 15.51 8.31
N THR A 255 -2.03 15.75 8.03
CA THR A 255 -2.53 16.50 6.87
C THR A 255 -3.71 17.43 7.22
N SER A 256 -4.00 17.65 8.52
CA SER A 256 -5.13 18.46 8.97
C SER A 256 -4.84 19.96 8.84
N GLY A 257 -4.79 20.43 7.60
CA GLY A 257 -4.62 21.84 7.24
C GLY A 257 -4.77 22.01 5.73
N THR A 258 -5.13 23.20 5.29
CA THR A 258 -5.08 23.60 3.87
C THR A 258 -4.04 24.70 3.75
N LEU A 259 -3.09 24.56 2.84
CA LEU A 259 -2.17 25.64 2.53
C LEU A 259 -2.97 26.79 1.89
N PRO A 260 -2.60 28.06 2.16
CA PRO A 260 -3.18 29.18 1.45
C PRO A 260 -3.00 28.98 -0.07
N PRO A 261 -3.97 29.40 -0.90
CA PRO A 261 -3.77 29.39 -2.34
C PRO A 261 -2.47 30.15 -2.68
N ALA A 262 -1.64 29.56 -3.54
CA ALA A 262 -0.39 30.19 -3.96
C ALA A 262 -0.70 31.59 -4.49
N ALA A 263 0.01 32.62 -3.98
CA ALA A 263 -0.14 33.97 -4.47
C ALA A 263 0.07 33.98 -5.99
N ALA A 264 -0.87 34.55 -6.74
CA ALA A 264 -0.73 34.72 -8.17
C ALA A 264 0.61 35.41 -8.47
N PRO A 265 1.36 34.98 -9.50
CA PRO A 265 2.60 35.67 -9.84
C PRO A 265 2.26 37.15 -10.06
N SER A 266 2.84 38.02 -9.24
CA SER A 266 2.70 39.46 -9.37
C SER A 266 3.18 39.82 -10.77
N GLY A 267 2.24 40.12 -11.67
CA GLY A 267 2.54 40.55 -13.02
C GLY A 267 3.46 41.75 -12.93
N GLY A 268 4.74 41.54 -13.25
CA GLY A 268 5.69 42.61 -13.40
C GLY A 268 5.19 43.52 -14.51
N THR A 269 4.71 44.71 -14.15
CA THR A 269 4.62 45.83 -15.07
C THR A 269 6.04 46.12 -15.53
N ALA A 270 6.36 45.72 -16.75
CA ALA A 270 7.57 46.15 -17.42
C ALA A 270 7.49 47.68 -17.65
N PRO A 271 8.62 48.41 -17.49
CA PRO A 271 8.70 49.84 -17.75
C PRO A 271 8.53 50.19 -19.24
#